data_AF-A0A6P0LBU5-F1
#
_entry.id   AF-A0A6P0LBU5-F1
#
_cell.length_a   1.000
_cell.length_b   1.000
_cell.length_c   1.000
_cell.angle_alpha   90.00
_cell.angle_beta   90.00
_cell.angle_gamma   90.00
#
_symmetry.space_group_name_H-M   'P 1'
#
loop_
_entity.id
_entity.type
_entity.pdbx_description
1 polymer ?
#
loop_
_entity_poly.entity_id
_entity_poly.type
_entity_poly.pdbx_seq_one_letter_code
_entity_poly.pdbx_strand_id
1 'polypeptide(L)'
;MAEEISTLLTTGLLALLGTVAGGVVKGYWDVRLADKDLQSKLLLRALEPDDADERLKSLGFLITTNLISDWKIRKGVQQVIISGKENIPRFSPGVSSPRSAREDIEHQNPDLEGKELAFVALKVRHGDIIDAITPIFAEITPDFRLGKPKVGMQYGGTGGEETVLQRSGCIVTGVNLYKGNYFGREEIIQIELIWNRLTPQGLDPSAEVLSEKLGSGDYADIDKPPIQLRADPGYYIYNFLASTSNHTSGETFLHDFRIEQRQLPLRRFVN
;
A
#
# COMPACT_ATOMS: atom_id res chain seq x y z
N MET A 1 -0.65 32.57 20.25
CA MET A 1 -1.31 32.92 18.97
C MET A 1 -1.07 31.90 17.85
N ALA A 2 0.15 31.67 17.33
CA ALA A 2 0.39 30.66 16.29
C ALA A 2 0.04 29.22 16.76
N GLU A 3 0.37 28.91 18.01
CA GLU A 3 0.11 27.62 18.65
C GLU A 3 -1.40 27.35 18.87
N GLU A 4 -2.17 28.40 19.19
CA GLU A 4 -3.63 28.30 19.36
C GLU A 4 -4.35 28.08 18.03
N ILE A 5 -3.88 28.69 16.95
CA ILE A 5 -4.45 28.54 15.60
C ILE A 5 -4.19 27.15 15.04
N SER A 6 -2.96 26.64 15.19
CA SER A 6 -2.60 25.25 14.85
C SER A 6 -3.45 24.25 15.64
N THR A 7 -3.64 24.50 16.94
CA THR A 7 -4.49 23.67 17.80
C THR A 7 -5.95 23.70 17.35
N LEU A 8 -6.49 24.86 16.98
CA LEU A 8 -7.89 25.00 16.55
C LEU A 8 -8.17 24.28 15.23
N LEU A 9 -7.22 24.34 14.29
CA LEU A 9 -7.34 23.67 13.00
C LEU A 9 -7.13 22.15 13.14
N THR A 10 -6.16 21.73 13.93
CA THR A 10 -5.95 20.31 14.26
C THR A 10 -7.16 19.73 14.99
N THR A 11 -7.74 20.47 15.94
CA THR A 11 -8.96 20.07 16.66
C THR A 11 -10.17 20.06 15.74
N GLY A 12 -10.31 21.02 14.82
CA GLY A 12 -11.37 21.04 13.80
C GLY A 12 -11.27 19.88 12.81
N LEU A 13 -10.05 19.56 12.38
CA LEU A 13 -9.76 18.43 11.49
C LEU A 13 -10.02 17.09 12.20
N LEU A 14 -9.59 16.94 13.46
CA LEU A 14 -9.86 15.76 14.28
C LEU A 14 -11.36 15.61 14.60
N ALA A 15 -12.09 16.70 14.82
CA ALA A 15 -13.54 16.66 15.02
C ALA A 15 -14.30 16.21 13.76
N LEU A 16 -13.79 16.55 12.56
CA LEU A 16 -14.33 16.04 11.31
C LEU A 16 -14.03 14.55 11.11
N LEU A 17 -12.78 14.13 11.36
CA LEU A 17 -12.33 12.74 11.23
C LEU A 17 -13.02 11.81 12.25
N GLY A 18 -13.24 12.28 13.48
CA GLY A 18 -13.92 11.51 14.54
C GLY A 18 -15.41 11.23 14.27
N THR A 19 -16.02 11.86 13.26
CA THR A 19 -17.45 11.64 12.93
C THR A 19 -17.67 10.48 11.95
N VAL A 20 -16.60 9.85 11.43
CA VAL A 20 -16.69 8.80 10.38
C VAL A 20 -16.78 7.37 10.95
N ALA A 21 -16.54 7.19 12.25
CA ALA A 21 -16.66 5.88 12.91
C ALA A 21 -18.07 5.65 13.50
N GLY A 22 -19.05 5.30 12.68
CA GLY A 22 -20.38 4.90 13.17
C GLY A 22 -21.38 4.55 12.07
N GLY A 23 -21.79 3.28 12.01
CA GLY A 23 -22.71 2.76 11.00
C GLY A 23 -24.12 3.36 11.04
N VAL A 24 -24.61 3.68 9.83
CA VAL A 24 -25.99 3.74 9.29
C VAL A 24 -27.12 4.30 10.18
N VAL A 25 -27.64 5.50 9.81
CA VAL A 25 -29.08 5.86 9.88
C VAL A 25 -29.51 6.77 8.71
N LYS A 26 -30.24 6.18 7.74
CA LYS A 26 -31.15 6.72 6.70
C LYS A 26 -31.10 8.23 6.35
N GLY A 27 -30.46 8.53 5.22
CA GLY A 27 -30.87 9.51 4.20
C GLY A 27 -30.48 10.96 4.43
N TYR A 28 -30.96 11.59 5.49
CA TYR A 28 -30.64 13.01 5.79
C TYR A 28 -29.29 13.16 6.51
N TRP A 29 -28.94 12.16 7.33
CA TRP A 29 -27.63 12.08 7.99
C TRP A 29 -26.54 11.65 7.02
N ASP A 30 -26.85 10.76 6.07
CA ASP A 30 -25.90 10.30 5.04
C ASP A 30 -25.43 11.45 4.14
N VAL A 31 -26.31 12.37 3.74
CA VAL A 31 -25.93 13.56 2.94
C VAL A 31 -25.05 14.51 3.74
N ARG A 32 -25.34 14.73 5.03
CA ARG A 32 -24.50 15.58 5.89
C ARG A 32 -23.15 14.95 6.20
N LEU A 33 -23.10 13.63 6.36
CA LEU A 33 -21.86 12.89 6.56
C LEU A 33 -21.03 12.89 5.27
N ALA A 34 -21.66 12.69 4.11
CA ALA A 34 -21.01 12.77 2.81
C ALA A 34 -20.47 14.18 2.50
N ASP A 35 -21.23 15.23 2.84
CA ASP A 35 -20.77 16.63 2.70
C ASP A 35 -19.56 16.92 3.61
N LYS A 36 -19.58 16.42 4.85
CA LYS A 36 -18.43 16.54 5.77
C LYS A 36 -17.22 15.73 5.33
N ASP A 37 -17.42 14.53 4.80
CA ASP A 37 -16.35 13.69 4.25
C ASP A 37 -15.70 14.35 3.04
N LEU A 38 -16.51 14.83 2.10
CA LEU A 38 -16.05 15.57 0.92
C LEU A 38 -15.23 16.80 1.32
N GLN A 39 -15.75 17.64 2.23
CA GLN A 39 -15.04 18.83 2.70
C GLN A 39 -13.71 18.49 3.38
N SER A 40 -13.68 17.41 4.16
CA SER A 40 -12.46 16.94 4.82
C SER A 40 -11.42 16.47 3.80
N LYS A 41 -11.83 15.69 2.80
CA LYS A 41 -10.97 15.23 1.70
C LYS A 41 -10.40 16.42 0.91
N LEU A 42 -11.23 17.40 0.58
CA LEU A 42 -10.79 18.62 -0.11
C LEU A 42 -9.76 19.40 0.69
N LEU A 43 -9.97 19.58 2.00
CA LEU A 43 -9.02 20.27 2.87
C LEU A 43 -7.69 19.53 2.97
N LEU A 44 -7.74 18.23 3.20
CA LEU A 44 -6.54 17.42 3.33
C LEU A 44 -5.73 17.41 2.03
N ARG A 45 -6.42 17.32 0.88
CA ARG A 45 -5.78 17.45 -0.43
C ARG A 45 -5.15 18.83 -0.65
N ALA A 46 -5.83 19.90 -0.23
CA ALA A 46 -5.28 21.25 -0.31
C ALA A 46 -4.06 21.47 0.61
N LEU A 47 -3.88 20.64 1.64
CA LEU A 47 -2.74 20.67 2.57
C LEU A 47 -1.62 19.69 2.21
N GLU A 48 -1.78 18.88 1.17
CA GLU A 48 -0.84 17.82 0.77
C GLU A 48 0.44 18.31 0.05
N PRO A 49 0.40 19.32 -0.85
CA PRO A 49 1.58 19.78 -1.57
C PRO A 49 2.77 20.12 -0.66
N ASP A 50 3.99 19.84 -1.13
CA ASP A 50 5.23 20.19 -0.44
C ASP A 50 5.43 21.71 -0.34
N ASP A 51 5.01 22.41 -1.39
CA ASP A 51 5.15 23.86 -1.51
C ASP A 51 4.05 24.63 -0.76
N ALA A 52 4.46 25.64 0.01
CA ALA A 52 3.54 26.41 0.85
C ALA A 52 2.64 27.35 0.03
N ASP A 53 3.09 27.87 -1.11
CA ASP A 53 2.27 28.69 -1.99
C ASP A 53 1.16 27.87 -2.64
N GLU A 54 1.48 26.66 -3.08
CA GLU A 54 0.50 25.73 -3.63
C GLU A 54 -0.58 25.36 -2.61
N ARG A 55 -0.20 25.13 -1.34
CA ARG A 55 -1.17 24.90 -0.26
C ARG A 55 -2.08 26.11 -0.04
N LEU A 56 -1.51 27.32 0.05
CA LEU A 56 -2.28 28.55 0.22
C LEU A 56 -3.23 28.81 -0.94
N LYS A 57 -2.76 28.60 -2.18
CA LYS A 57 -3.57 28.74 -3.40
C LYS A 57 -4.72 27.75 -3.41
N SER A 58 -4.46 26.50 -3.02
CA SER A 58 -5.48 25.44 -2.95
C SER A 58 -6.53 25.74 -1.89
N LEU A 59 -6.13 26.13 -0.67
CA LEU A 59 -7.06 26.58 0.36
C LEU A 59 -7.87 27.82 -0.08
N GLY A 60 -7.22 28.79 -0.69
CA GLY A 60 -7.87 29.99 -1.22
C GLY A 60 -8.92 29.66 -2.28
N PHE A 61 -8.63 28.69 -3.14
CA PHE A 61 -9.58 28.17 -4.12
C PHE A 61 -10.82 27.58 -3.45
N LEU A 62 -10.65 26.71 -2.43
CA LEU A 62 -11.78 26.10 -1.70
C LEU A 62 -12.70 27.15 -1.05
N ILE A 63 -12.13 28.24 -0.54
CA ILE A 63 -12.90 29.34 0.07
C ILE A 63 -13.64 30.17 -0.97
N THR A 64 -12.97 30.47 -2.08
CA THR A 64 -13.50 31.32 -3.16
C THR A 64 -14.64 30.62 -3.89
N THR A 65 -14.53 29.31 -4.08
CA THR A 65 -15.54 28.46 -4.75
C THR A 65 -16.65 27.99 -3.82
N ASN A 66 -16.60 28.33 -2.53
CA ASN A 66 -17.58 27.93 -1.53
C ASN A 66 -17.75 26.40 -1.41
N LEU A 67 -16.69 25.64 -1.70
CA LEU A 67 -16.65 24.18 -1.56
C LEU A 67 -16.60 23.72 -0.10
N ILE A 68 -16.25 24.63 0.81
CA ILE A 68 -16.34 24.42 2.26
C ILE A 68 -17.59 25.17 2.75
N SER A 69 -18.66 24.42 3.00
CA SER A 69 -19.96 24.97 3.38
C SER A 69 -20.06 25.30 4.88
N ASP A 70 -19.29 24.60 5.74
CA ASP A 70 -19.28 24.87 7.17
C ASP A 70 -18.54 26.18 7.47
N TRP A 71 -19.27 27.13 8.04
CA TRP A 71 -18.77 28.47 8.33
C TRP A 71 -17.60 28.50 9.33
N LYS A 72 -17.55 27.55 10.29
CA LYS A 72 -16.46 27.48 11.28
C LYS A 72 -15.18 27.02 10.60
N ILE A 73 -15.28 25.98 9.76
CA ILE A 73 -14.16 25.47 8.97
C ILE A 73 -13.67 26.56 8.02
N ARG A 74 -14.59 27.21 7.29
CA ARG A 74 -14.28 28.31 6.37
C ARG A 74 -13.51 29.44 7.05
N LYS A 75 -13.94 29.83 8.25
CA LYS A 75 -13.26 30.86 9.06
C LYS A 75 -11.87 30.41 9.48
N GLY A 76 -11.70 29.16 9.91
CA GLY A 76 -10.39 28.59 10.28
C GLY A 76 -9.41 28.58 9.10
N VAL A 77 -9.87 28.15 7.92
CA VAL A 77 -9.06 28.15 6.69
C VAL A 77 -8.69 29.57 6.26
N GLN A 78 -9.62 30.52 6.31
CA GLN A 78 -9.33 31.93 6.03
C GLN A 78 -8.26 32.49 6.97
N GLN A 79 -8.30 32.13 8.26
CA GLN A 79 -7.29 32.55 9.22
C GLN A 79 -5.90 32.01 8.85
N VAL A 80 -5.79 30.75 8.44
CA VAL A 80 -4.52 30.19 7.95
C VAL A 80 -4.01 30.93 6.72
N ILE A 81 -4.89 31.21 5.75
CA ILE A 81 -4.52 31.96 4.54
C ILE A 81 -3.96 33.35 4.91
N ILE A 82 -4.61 34.04 5.85
CA ILE A 82 -4.17 35.37 6.33
C ILE A 82 -2.85 35.28 7.10
N SER A 83 -2.64 34.23 7.89
CA SER A 83 -1.39 34.00 8.65
C SER A 83 -0.18 33.69 7.77
N GLY A 84 -0.38 33.39 6.47
CA GLY A 84 0.69 33.24 5.50
C GLY A 84 1.47 31.92 5.59
N LYS A 85 2.52 31.80 4.78
CA LYS A 85 3.25 30.55 4.50
C LYS A 85 3.89 29.91 5.75
N GLU A 86 4.23 30.70 6.76
CA GLU A 86 4.94 30.20 7.95
C GLU A 86 4.06 29.32 8.84
N ASN A 87 2.74 29.43 8.73
CA ASN A 87 1.79 28.80 9.64
C ASN A 87 0.85 27.81 8.97
N ILE A 88 1.03 27.53 7.67
CA ILE A 88 0.18 26.57 6.95
C ILE A 88 0.65 25.14 7.24
N PRO A 89 -0.18 24.31 7.91
CA PRO A 89 0.19 22.93 8.16
C PRO A 89 0.35 22.20 6.83
N ARG A 90 1.21 21.18 6.85
CA ARG A 90 1.31 20.22 5.76
C ARG A 90 0.72 18.91 6.23
N PHE A 91 -0.19 18.37 5.43
CA PHE A 91 -0.62 17.00 5.60
C PHE A 91 0.32 16.12 4.76
N SER A 92 1.08 15.24 5.40
CA SER A 92 1.81 14.20 4.69
C SER A 92 1.09 12.89 4.97
N PRO A 93 0.57 12.18 3.94
CA PRO A 93 0.13 10.80 4.15
C PRO A 93 1.36 10.05 4.69
N GLY A 94 1.24 9.50 5.90
CA GLY A 94 2.35 8.84 6.57
C GLY A 94 2.72 7.59 5.79
N VAL A 95 3.73 7.69 4.91
CA VAL A 95 4.31 6.54 4.24
C VAL A 95 5.27 5.88 5.21
N SER A 96 5.04 4.60 5.52
CA SER A 96 5.95 3.84 6.37
C SER A 96 7.27 3.61 5.65
N SER A 97 8.38 3.50 6.39
CA SER A 97 9.61 2.96 5.81
C SER A 97 9.36 1.54 5.27
N PRO A 98 10.01 1.14 4.16
CA PRO A 98 9.93 -0.23 3.69
C PRO A 98 10.41 -1.22 4.76
N ARG A 99 9.64 -2.29 4.96
CA ARG A 99 9.93 -3.37 5.91
C ARG A 99 10.23 -4.67 5.18
N SER A 100 11.17 -5.45 5.72
CA SER A 100 11.60 -6.74 5.20
C SER A 100 10.62 -7.85 5.57
N ALA A 101 9.98 -8.43 4.56
CA ALA A 101 9.07 -9.55 4.75
C ALA A 101 9.76 -10.80 5.28
N ARG A 102 11.03 -10.99 4.92
CA ARG A 102 11.84 -12.08 5.41
C ARG A 102 12.19 -11.91 6.89
N GLU A 103 12.64 -10.74 7.31
CA GLU A 103 12.96 -10.49 8.72
C GLU A 103 11.71 -10.65 9.58
N ASP A 104 10.57 -10.14 9.11
CA ASP A 104 9.28 -10.27 9.81
C ASP A 104 8.87 -11.75 9.97
N ILE A 105 9.07 -12.60 8.95
CA ILE A 105 8.71 -14.03 9.06
C ILE A 105 9.70 -14.84 9.90
N GLU A 106 11.00 -14.54 9.84
CA GLU A 106 12.03 -15.15 10.67
C GLU A 106 11.84 -14.76 12.15
N HIS A 107 11.46 -13.51 12.43
CA HIS A 107 11.12 -13.09 13.79
C HIS A 107 9.90 -13.84 14.35
N GLN A 108 8.88 -14.09 13.52
CA GLN A 108 7.69 -14.87 13.88
C GLN A 108 7.97 -16.39 13.97
N ASN A 109 9.03 -16.87 13.30
CA ASN A 109 9.39 -18.28 13.20
C ASN A 109 10.92 -18.44 13.36
N PRO A 110 11.45 -18.41 14.60
CA PRO A 110 12.89 -18.50 14.83
C PRO A 110 13.53 -19.80 14.30
N ASP A 111 12.74 -20.86 14.06
CA ASP A 111 13.18 -22.09 13.39
C ASP A 111 13.58 -21.90 11.92
N LEU A 112 13.30 -20.74 11.35
CA LEU A 112 13.66 -20.37 9.97
C LEU A 112 14.95 -19.55 9.87
N GLU A 113 15.50 -19.09 10.99
CA GLU A 113 16.71 -18.27 11.00
C GLU A 113 17.88 -19.02 10.33
N GLY A 114 18.52 -18.36 9.36
CA GLY A 114 19.63 -18.94 8.58
C GLY A 114 19.23 -19.99 7.54
N LYS A 115 17.94 -20.31 7.39
CA LYS A 115 17.47 -21.25 6.35
C LYS A 115 17.33 -20.57 4.99
N GLU A 116 17.44 -21.34 3.92
CA GLU A 116 17.12 -20.82 2.59
C GLU A 116 15.60 -20.80 2.41
N LEU A 117 15.01 -19.60 2.35
CA LEU A 117 13.57 -19.39 2.20
C LEU A 117 13.27 -18.79 0.83
N ALA A 118 12.36 -19.40 0.07
CA ALA A 118 11.80 -18.82 -1.14
C ALA A 118 10.43 -18.19 -0.87
N PHE A 119 10.13 -17.10 -1.58
CA PHE A 119 8.77 -16.60 -1.73
C PHE A 119 7.98 -17.53 -2.65
N VAL A 120 6.87 -18.11 -2.15
CA VAL A 120 6.14 -19.18 -2.87
C VAL A 120 4.69 -18.83 -3.20
N ALA A 121 4.08 -17.95 -2.43
CA ALA A 121 2.71 -17.53 -2.62
C ALA A 121 2.46 -16.16 -1.99
N LEU A 122 1.38 -15.51 -2.41
CA LEU A 122 0.95 -14.23 -1.88
C LEU A 122 -0.53 -14.30 -1.57
N LYS A 123 -0.92 -13.95 -0.35
CA LYS A 123 -2.30 -13.55 -0.10
C LYS A 123 -2.45 -12.09 -0.47
N VAL A 124 -3.51 -11.76 -1.17
CA VAL A 124 -3.78 -10.41 -1.63
C VAL A 124 -5.17 -10.04 -1.16
N ARG A 125 -5.30 -8.89 -0.49
CA ARG A 125 -6.58 -8.25 -0.26
C ARG A 125 -6.78 -7.21 -1.35
N HIS A 126 -7.87 -7.34 -2.10
CA HIS A 126 -8.12 -6.49 -3.27
C HIS A 126 -9.60 -6.18 -3.45
N GLY A 127 -9.85 -5.06 -4.12
CA GLY A 127 -11.14 -4.63 -4.64
C GLY A 127 -10.86 -3.81 -5.89
N ASP A 128 -11.17 -2.52 -5.85
CA ASP A 128 -10.82 -1.56 -6.90
C ASP A 128 -9.29 -1.44 -7.09
N ILE A 129 -8.55 -1.55 -5.97
CA ILE A 129 -7.09 -1.51 -5.90
C ILE A 129 -6.55 -2.65 -5.02
N ILE A 130 -5.23 -2.70 -4.80
CA ILE A 130 -4.61 -3.62 -3.84
C ILE A 130 -4.59 -2.99 -2.44
N ASP A 131 -5.47 -3.47 -1.55
CA ASP A 131 -5.54 -3.03 -0.16
C ASP A 131 -4.32 -3.49 0.64
N ALA A 132 -3.99 -4.78 0.53
CA ALA A 132 -2.93 -5.38 1.29
C ALA A 132 -2.36 -6.65 0.67
N ILE A 133 -1.18 -7.02 1.12
CA ILE A 133 -0.54 -8.29 0.79
C ILE A 133 -0.03 -8.98 2.05
N THR A 134 -0.05 -10.31 2.04
CA THR A 134 0.56 -11.14 3.08
C THR A 134 1.38 -12.22 2.41
N PRO A 135 2.71 -12.20 2.53
CA PRO A 135 3.54 -13.14 1.83
C PRO A 135 3.57 -14.50 2.47
N ILE A 136 3.90 -15.50 1.66
CA ILE A 136 4.08 -16.86 2.11
C ILE A 136 5.43 -17.34 1.63
N PHE A 137 6.27 -17.75 2.58
CA PHE A 137 7.59 -18.31 2.31
C PHE A 137 7.60 -19.80 2.61
N ALA A 138 8.51 -20.53 1.96
CA ALA A 138 8.82 -21.91 2.29
C ALA A 138 10.33 -22.13 2.26
N GLU A 139 10.81 -23.01 3.13
CA GLU A 139 12.20 -23.48 3.10
C GLU A 139 12.48 -24.21 1.78
N ILE A 140 13.61 -23.91 1.15
CA ILE A 140 14.19 -24.69 0.06
C ILE A 140 15.14 -25.70 0.71
N THR A 141 14.77 -26.98 0.65
CA THR A 141 15.62 -28.06 1.15
C THR A 141 16.84 -28.28 0.24
N PRO A 142 17.91 -28.95 0.72
CA PRO A 142 19.10 -29.25 -0.09
C PRO A 142 18.83 -30.08 -1.36
N ASP A 143 17.72 -30.83 -1.40
CA ASP A 143 17.28 -31.59 -2.56
C ASP A 143 16.31 -30.82 -3.48
N PHE A 144 16.20 -29.50 -3.30
CA PHE A 144 15.32 -28.57 -4.02
C PHE A 144 13.83 -28.94 -3.91
N ARG A 145 13.38 -29.25 -2.70
CA ARG A 145 11.96 -29.36 -2.37
C ARG A 145 11.54 -28.17 -1.52
N LEU A 146 10.26 -27.85 -1.61
CA LEU A 146 9.66 -26.83 -0.76
C LEU A 146 9.19 -27.48 0.53
N GLY A 147 9.61 -26.90 1.66
CA GLY A 147 9.13 -27.22 2.98
C GLY A 147 7.69 -26.74 3.21
N LYS A 148 7.25 -26.80 4.47
CA LYS A 148 5.91 -26.32 4.84
C LYS A 148 5.82 -24.80 4.64
N PRO A 149 4.81 -24.28 3.94
CA PRO A 149 4.61 -22.85 3.80
C PRO A 149 4.35 -22.16 5.13
N LYS A 150 4.88 -20.96 5.28
CA LYS A 150 4.77 -20.09 6.45
C LYS A 150 4.20 -18.75 5.98
N VAL A 151 3.13 -18.31 6.62
CA VAL A 151 2.46 -17.03 6.32
C VAL A 151 3.16 -15.93 7.13
N GLY A 152 3.58 -14.86 6.46
CA GLY A 152 4.21 -13.70 7.09
C GLY A 152 3.21 -12.66 7.58
N MET A 153 3.71 -11.45 7.83
CA MET A 153 2.90 -10.29 8.25
C MET A 153 2.14 -9.67 7.07
N GLN A 154 0.95 -9.12 7.34
CA GLN A 154 0.21 -8.34 6.37
C GLN A 154 0.79 -6.92 6.23
N TYR A 155 0.94 -6.45 4.99
CA TYR A 155 1.30 -5.07 4.63
C TYR A 155 0.12 -4.41 3.92
N GLY A 156 -0.43 -3.36 4.51
CA GLY A 156 -1.59 -2.64 3.98
C GLY A 156 -2.82 -2.75 4.87
N GLY A 157 -3.98 -2.40 4.33
CA GLY A 157 -5.24 -2.28 5.05
C GLY A 157 -6.01 -3.58 5.22
N THR A 158 -7.22 -3.47 5.77
CA THR A 158 -8.14 -4.58 5.97
C THR A 158 -9.31 -4.57 4.98
N GLY A 159 -9.31 -3.66 4.01
CA GLY A 159 -10.29 -3.59 2.91
C GLY A 159 -10.24 -4.79 1.97
N GLY A 160 -11.14 -4.80 0.99
CA GLY A 160 -11.18 -5.80 -0.08
C GLY A 160 -11.53 -7.24 0.34
N GLU A 161 -11.66 -8.11 -0.64
CA GLU A 161 -11.73 -9.56 -0.45
C GLU A 161 -10.33 -10.18 -0.44
N GLU A 162 -10.16 -11.34 0.22
CA GLU A 162 -8.87 -12.04 0.27
C GLU A 162 -8.80 -13.15 -0.77
N THR A 163 -7.75 -13.14 -1.58
CA THR A 163 -7.43 -14.20 -2.54
C THR A 163 -6.01 -14.72 -2.31
N VAL A 164 -5.80 -16.02 -2.41
CA VAL A 164 -4.47 -16.64 -2.25
C VAL A 164 -3.92 -17.06 -3.61
N LEU A 165 -2.92 -16.34 -4.09
CA LEU A 165 -2.16 -16.70 -5.29
C LEU A 165 -1.09 -17.72 -4.92
N GLN A 166 -1.32 -18.99 -5.22
CA GLN A 166 -0.40 -20.08 -4.95
C GLN A 166 -0.35 -21.12 -6.08
N ARG A 167 0.82 -21.73 -6.28
CA ARG A 167 1.02 -22.81 -7.24
C ARG A 167 1.91 -23.91 -6.63
N SER A 168 1.39 -25.12 -6.54
CA SER A 168 2.11 -26.24 -5.92
C SER A 168 3.39 -26.59 -6.68
N GLY A 169 4.51 -26.76 -5.96
CA GLY A 169 5.81 -27.12 -6.53
C GLY A 169 6.51 -25.98 -7.29
N CYS A 170 6.00 -24.77 -7.22
CA CYS A 170 6.61 -23.59 -7.82
C CYS A 170 7.06 -22.58 -6.77
N ILE A 171 8.01 -21.72 -7.16
CA ILE A 171 8.39 -20.53 -6.40
C ILE A 171 8.06 -19.30 -7.22
N VAL A 172 7.81 -18.18 -6.55
CA VAL A 172 7.59 -16.89 -7.19
C VAL A 172 8.94 -16.33 -7.60
N THR A 173 9.09 -16.05 -8.89
CA THR A 173 10.29 -15.50 -9.51
C THR A 173 10.06 -14.10 -10.05
N GLY A 174 8.81 -13.65 -10.12
CA GLY A 174 8.48 -12.30 -10.53
C GLY A 174 7.15 -11.80 -10.02
N VAL A 175 7.02 -10.48 -10.03
CA VAL A 175 5.79 -9.75 -9.71
C VAL A 175 5.61 -8.64 -10.74
N ASN A 176 4.42 -8.52 -11.31
CA ASN A 176 4.01 -7.33 -12.05
C ASN A 176 3.16 -6.46 -11.14
N LEU A 177 3.55 -5.20 -10.98
CA LEU A 177 2.80 -4.20 -10.24
C LEU A 177 2.27 -3.17 -11.22
N TYR A 178 0.96 -2.95 -11.21
CA TYR A 178 0.31 -1.93 -12.01
C TYR A 178 0.00 -0.76 -11.09
N LYS A 179 0.71 0.35 -11.26
CA LYS A 179 0.42 1.60 -10.53
C LYS A 179 -0.46 2.51 -11.36
N GLY A 180 -1.37 3.21 -10.71
CA GLY A 180 -2.33 4.10 -11.35
C GLY A 180 -2.82 5.17 -10.40
N ASN A 181 -3.50 6.17 -10.97
CA ASN A 181 -4.12 7.22 -10.16
C ASN A 181 -5.48 6.74 -9.65
N TYR A 182 -5.61 6.58 -8.33
CA TYR A 182 -6.85 6.27 -7.64
C TYR A 182 -7.20 7.43 -6.71
N PHE A 183 -8.30 8.13 -7.02
CA PHE A 183 -8.74 9.34 -6.30
C PHE A 183 -7.64 10.40 -6.06
N GLY A 184 -6.80 10.65 -7.06
CA GLY A 184 -5.76 11.69 -7.03
C GLY A 184 -4.42 11.22 -6.47
N ARG A 185 -4.26 9.93 -6.15
CA ARG A 185 -3.04 9.35 -5.57
C ARG A 185 -2.52 8.19 -6.41
N GLU A 186 -1.20 8.08 -6.51
CA GLU A 186 -0.60 6.93 -7.20
C GLU A 186 -0.49 5.75 -6.23
N GLU A 187 -1.28 4.71 -6.47
CA GLU A 187 -1.34 3.50 -5.63
C GLU A 187 -1.05 2.25 -6.47
N ILE A 188 -0.86 1.11 -5.81
CA ILE A 188 -0.77 -0.19 -6.48
C ILE A 188 -2.21 -0.67 -6.75
N ILE A 189 -2.57 -0.70 -8.03
CA ILE A 189 -3.92 -0.99 -8.49
C ILE A 189 -4.11 -2.48 -8.75
N GLN A 190 -3.15 -3.10 -9.44
CA GLN A 190 -3.21 -4.52 -9.75
C GLN A 190 -1.88 -5.22 -9.48
N ILE A 191 -1.97 -6.51 -9.20
CA ILE A 191 -0.81 -7.39 -9.00
C ILE A 191 -0.96 -8.70 -9.77
N GLU A 192 0.14 -9.17 -10.34
CA GLU A 192 0.24 -10.47 -11.01
C GLU A 192 1.55 -11.15 -10.55
N LEU A 193 1.48 -12.43 -10.22
CA LEU A 193 2.65 -13.24 -9.87
C LEU A 193 3.14 -14.05 -11.05
N ILE A 194 4.44 -14.30 -11.03
CA ILE A 194 5.13 -15.17 -11.98
C ILE A 194 5.79 -16.27 -11.19
N TRP A 195 5.44 -17.50 -11.53
CA TRP A 195 5.99 -18.69 -10.93
C TRP A 195 6.89 -19.43 -11.90
N ASN A 196 7.96 -20.02 -11.37
CA ASN A 196 8.69 -21.08 -12.06
C ASN A 196 8.70 -22.34 -11.21
N ARG A 197 8.68 -23.48 -11.88
CA ARG A 197 8.74 -24.78 -11.22
C ARG A 197 10.12 -24.99 -10.60
N LEU A 198 10.14 -25.41 -9.33
CA LEU A 198 11.36 -25.87 -8.68
C LEU A 198 11.53 -27.37 -8.95
N THR A 199 12.67 -27.73 -9.54
CA THR A 199 13.02 -29.11 -9.90
C THR A 199 14.27 -29.55 -9.14
N PRO A 200 14.59 -30.85 -9.10
CA PRO A 200 15.87 -31.32 -8.57
C PRO A 200 17.12 -30.75 -9.28
N GLN A 201 16.95 -30.15 -10.46
CA GLN A 201 18.00 -29.48 -11.23
C GLN A 201 18.05 -27.96 -10.99
N GLY A 202 17.12 -27.40 -10.20
CA GLY A 202 16.95 -25.97 -9.96
C GLY A 202 15.65 -25.43 -10.55
N LEU A 203 15.61 -24.12 -10.81
CA LEU A 203 14.47 -23.46 -11.46
C LEU A 203 14.40 -23.82 -12.94
N ASP A 204 13.22 -24.21 -13.39
CA ASP A 204 12.93 -24.38 -14.82
C ASP A 204 12.39 -23.05 -15.40
N PRO A 205 13.21 -22.29 -16.18
CA PRO A 205 12.77 -21.04 -16.77
C PRO A 205 11.72 -21.23 -17.87
N SER A 206 11.63 -22.43 -18.47
CA SER A 206 10.64 -22.73 -19.51
C SER A 206 9.25 -23.03 -18.97
N ALA A 207 9.16 -23.30 -17.67
CA ALA A 207 7.92 -23.58 -16.95
C ALA A 207 7.36 -22.33 -16.24
N GLU A 208 7.47 -21.16 -16.89
CA GLU A 208 6.88 -19.92 -16.38
C GLU A 208 5.34 -20.01 -16.39
N VAL A 209 4.73 -19.63 -15.28
CA VAL A 209 3.27 -19.57 -15.12
C VAL A 209 2.90 -18.23 -14.53
N LEU A 210 2.02 -17.49 -15.21
CA LEU A 210 1.43 -16.26 -14.70
C LEU A 210 0.19 -16.57 -13.85
N SER A 211 -0.02 -15.78 -12.81
CA SER A 211 -1.30 -15.74 -12.10
C SER A 211 -2.36 -15.01 -12.90
N GLU A 212 -3.60 -15.11 -12.44
CA GLU A 212 -4.57 -14.06 -12.76
C GLU A 212 -4.11 -12.72 -12.16
N LYS A 213 -4.53 -11.62 -12.79
CA LYS A 213 -4.34 -10.28 -12.23
C LYS A 213 -5.39 -10.02 -11.17
N LEU A 214 -4.96 -9.60 -9.98
CA LEU A 214 -5.86 -9.19 -8.89
C LEU A 214 -5.93 -7.67 -8.80
N GLY A 215 -7.04 -7.15 -8.27
CA GLY A 215 -7.44 -5.75 -8.35
C GLY A 215 -8.22 -5.47 -9.64
N SER A 216 -9.45 -4.95 -9.53
CA SER A 216 -10.29 -4.69 -10.70
C SER A 216 -9.75 -3.52 -11.52
N GLY A 217 -9.15 -2.53 -10.85
CA GLY A 217 -8.76 -1.26 -11.47
C GLY A 217 -9.95 -0.34 -11.74
N ASP A 218 -11.13 -0.66 -11.20
CA ASP A 218 -12.28 0.22 -11.31
C ASP A 218 -11.95 1.57 -10.65
N TYR A 219 -12.32 2.67 -11.33
CA TYR A 219 -12.05 4.04 -10.87
C TYR A 219 -10.56 4.42 -10.76
N ALA A 220 -9.65 3.63 -11.34
CA ALA A 220 -8.22 3.95 -11.39
C ALA A 220 -7.73 4.17 -12.83
N ASP A 221 -6.90 5.19 -13.03
CA ASP A 221 -6.24 5.45 -14.32
C ASP A 221 -4.89 4.72 -14.37
N ILE A 222 -4.83 3.59 -15.08
CA ILE A 222 -3.63 2.75 -15.25
C ILE A 222 -3.00 2.99 -16.63
N ASP A 223 -2.35 4.13 -16.82
CA ASP A 223 -1.79 4.51 -18.13
C ASP A 223 -0.34 4.04 -18.34
N LYS A 224 0.31 3.55 -17.28
CA LYS A 224 1.72 3.14 -17.31
C LYS A 224 1.84 1.62 -17.49
N PRO A 225 2.89 1.14 -18.18
CA PRO A 225 3.21 -0.29 -18.20
C PRO A 225 3.52 -0.79 -16.78
N PRO A 226 3.34 -2.10 -16.51
CA PRO A 226 3.62 -2.65 -15.19
C PRO A 226 5.10 -2.49 -14.83
N ILE A 227 5.35 -2.22 -13.55
CA ILE A 227 6.67 -2.36 -12.95
C ILE A 227 6.95 -3.86 -12.86
N GLN A 228 7.93 -4.31 -13.63
CA GLN A 228 8.32 -5.71 -13.68
C GLN A 228 9.45 -5.97 -12.69
N LEU A 229 9.14 -6.68 -11.62
CA LEU A 229 10.11 -7.15 -10.65
C LEU A 229 10.40 -8.61 -10.98
N ARG A 230 11.65 -8.92 -11.34
CA ARG A 230 12.08 -10.26 -11.77
C ARG A 230 13.36 -10.66 -11.05
N ALA A 231 13.42 -11.92 -10.65
CA ALA A 231 14.69 -12.56 -10.35
C ALA A 231 15.43 -12.88 -11.65
N ASP A 232 16.74 -12.75 -11.63
CA ASP A 232 17.63 -13.13 -12.72
C ASP A 232 17.61 -14.67 -12.92
N PRO A 233 18.01 -15.17 -14.10
CA PRO A 233 18.10 -16.61 -14.34
C PRO A 233 18.96 -17.33 -13.29
N GLY A 234 18.39 -18.35 -12.63
CA GLY A 234 19.05 -19.08 -11.54
C GLY A 234 18.96 -18.41 -10.17
N TYR A 235 18.30 -17.27 -10.07
CA TYR A 235 17.97 -16.59 -8.82
C TYR A 235 16.50 -16.77 -8.48
N TYR A 236 16.17 -16.54 -7.22
CA TYR A 236 14.80 -16.51 -6.73
C TYR A 236 14.61 -15.30 -5.80
N ILE A 237 13.35 -14.90 -5.65
CA ILE A 237 12.97 -13.84 -4.70
C ILE A 237 13.08 -14.41 -3.29
N TYR A 238 14.12 -14.00 -2.54
CA TYR A 238 14.34 -14.45 -1.16
C TYR A 238 13.74 -13.50 -0.14
N ASN A 239 13.45 -12.26 -0.54
CA ASN A 239 12.84 -11.24 0.29
C ASN A 239 12.09 -10.23 -0.59
N PHE A 240 11.18 -9.49 0.01
CA PHE A 240 10.72 -8.23 -0.55
C PHE A 240 10.55 -7.20 0.57
N LEU A 241 10.63 -5.94 0.15
CA LEU A 241 10.47 -4.77 0.97
C LEU A 241 9.14 -4.13 0.61
N ALA A 242 8.24 -4.00 1.58
CA ALA A 242 6.94 -3.35 1.38
C ALA A 242 6.78 -2.14 2.28
N SER A 243 6.17 -1.08 1.74
CA SER A 243 5.74 0.08 2.51
C SER A 243 4.25 0.30 2.36
N THR A 244 3.69 1.02 3.32
CA THR A 244 2.26 1.34 3.38
C THR A 244 2.07 2.85 3.43
N SER A 245 0.96 3.34 2.89
CA SER A 245 0.55 4.73 2.97
C SER A 245 -0.73 4.84 3.79
N ASN A 246 -0.83 5.86 4.64
CA ASN A 246 -2.07 6.18 5.33
C ASN A 246 -2.86 7.23 4.56
N HIS A 247 -4.14 6.92 4.34
CA HIS A 247 -5.10 7.81 3.73
C HIS A 247 -5.78 8.71 4.73
N THR A 248 -6.34 9.78 4.20
CA THR A 248 -7.06 10.81 4.94
C THR A 248 -8.32 10.30 5.61
N SER A 249 -8.91 9.23 5.06
CA SER A 249 -10.01 8.45 5.65
C SER A 249 -9.60 7.60 6.85
N GLY A 250 -8.29 7.47 7.13
CA GLY A 250 -7.75 6.56 8.14
C GLY A 250 -7.43 5.16 7.61
N GLU A 251 -7.71 4.89 6.34
CA GLU A 251 -7.36 3.63 5.68
C GLU A 251 -5.86 3.54 5.42
N THR A 252 -5.33 2.33 5.40
CA THR A 252 -3.92 2.07 5.06
C THR A 252 -3.90 1.26 3.77
N PHE A 253 -3.06 1.63 2.82
CA PHE A 253 -2.91 0.90 1.55
C PHE A 253 -1.46 0.48 1.34
N LEU A 254 -1.27 -0.54 0.50
CA LEU A 254 0.06 -0.91 0.03
C LEU A 254 0.58 0.17 -0.93
N HIS A 255 1.78 0.70 -0.64
CA HIS A 255 2.31 1.84 -1.38
C HIS A 255 3.48 1.49 -2.32
N ASP A 256 4.46 0.75 -1.81
CA ASP A 256 5.64 0.31 -2.57
C ASP A 256 5.93 -1.16 -2.27
N PHE A 257 6.52 -1.83 -3.26
CA PHE A 257 6.93 -3.23 -3.19
C PHE A 257 8.18 -3.42 -4.03
N ARG A 258 9.26 -3.92 -3.41
CA ARG A 258 10.56 -4.17 -4.06
C ARG A 258 11.03 -5.56 -3.73
N ILE A 259 11.71 -6.23 -4.65
CA ILE A 259 12.23 -7.57 -4.40
C ILE A 259 13.73 -7.53 -4.08
N GLU A 260 14.18 -8.49 -3.29
CA GLU A 260 15.57 -8.86 -3.20
C GLU A 260 15.70 -10.33 -3.63
N GLN A 261 16.78 -10.62 -4.35
CA GLN A 261 16.99 -11.91 -4.97
C GLN A 261 18.30 -12.56 -4.52
N ARG A 262 18.31 -13.89 -4.51
CA ARG A 262 19.45 -14.72 -4.12
C ARG A 262 19.62 -15.83 -5.14
N GLN A 263 20.87 -16.19 -5.42
CA GLN A 263 21.18 -17.30 -6.29
C GLN A 263 20.72 -18.60 -5.63
N LEU A 264 20.09 -19.50 -6.39
CA LEU A 264 19.81 -20.85 -5.89
C LEU A 264 21.12 -21.53 -5.47
N PRO A 265 21.17 -22.17 -4.28
CA PRO A 265 22.36 -22.87 -3.84
C PRO A 265 22.70 -23.97 -4.84
N LEU A 266 23.93 -23.99 -5.37
CA LEU A 266 24.38 -25.05 -6.26
C LEU A 266 24.33 -26.39 -5.53
N ARG A 267 23.81 -27.42 -6.21
CA ARG A 267 23.92 -28.80 -5.72
C ARG A 267 25.40 -29.12 -5.57
N ARG A 268 25.88 -29.17 -4.33
CA ARG A 268 27.16 -29.81 -4.04
C ARG A 268 26.92 -31.29 -4.25
N PHE A 269 27.39 -31.83 -5.37
CA PHE A 269 27.50 -33.27 -5.54
C PHE A 269 28.48 -33.75 -4.47
N VAL A 270 27.94 -34.26 -3.36
CA VAL A 270 28.71 -35.05 -2.42
C VAL A 270 28.87 -36.40 -3.12
N ASN A 271 30.06 -36.61 -3.69
CA ASN A 271 30.47 -37.91 -4.21
C ASN A 271 30.55 -38.93 -3.06
#